data_AF-Q9F8N3-F1
#
_entry.id   AF-Q9F8N3-F1
#
_cell.length_a   1.000
_cell.length_b   1.000
_cell.length_c   1.000
_cell.angle_alpha   90.00
_cell.angle_beta   90.00
_cell.angle_gamma   90.00
#
_symmetry.space_group_name_H-M   'P 1'
#
loop_
_entity.id
_entity.type
_entity.pdbx_description
1 polymer ?
#
loop_
_entity_poly.entity_id
_entity_poly.type
_entity_poly.pdbx_seq_one_letter_code
_entity_poly.pdbx_strand_id
1 'polypeptide(L)'
;IGKPGFGSGNRSAEQSGDVSYELVGYSIINYYLDGYPFKALEGHRGKKMSVELVATFLPETVTASLQAVLIRSGLEPLSLTLEPIAAIAATVPESLRLLNIALVDIGAGTSDIAIARDGAAVAYGMVPEAGDEVTEEIMRQFLVDFPDAENIKKQF
;
A
#
# COMPACT_ATOMS: atom_id res chain seq x y z
N ILE A 1 -9.57 -21.67 -42.02
CA ILE A 1 -8.31 -21.18 -41.39
C ILE A 1 -8.75 -20.48 -40.10
N GLY A 2 -8.79 -21.02 -38.89
CA GLY A 2 -8.12 -22.13 -38.23
C GLY A 2 -7.70 -21.59 -36.85
N LYS A 3 -8.57 -21.65 -35.84
CA LYS A 3 -8.25 -21.24 -34.46
C LYS A 3 -7.19 -22.21 -33.88
N PRO A 4 -6.11 -21.75 -33.25
CA PRO A 4 -5.29 -22.63 -32.43
C PRO A 4 -5.92 -22.78 -31.05
N GLY A 5 -6.32 -24.01 -30.72
CA GLY A 5 -6.59 -24.44 -29.36
C GLY A 5 -5.30 -24.67 -28.60
N PHE A 6 -5.27 -24.32 -27.31
CA PHE A 6 -4.25 -24.77 -26.38
C PHE A 6 -4.83 -25.93 -25.57
N GLY A 7 -4.18 -27.09 -25.71
CA GLY A 7 -4.64 -28.38 -25.21
C GLY A 7 -4.52 -28.54 -23.70
N SER A 8 -5.42 -29.35 -23.17
CA SER A 8 -5.46 -29.86 -21.81
C SER A 8 -4.29 -30.82 -21.54
N GLY A 9 -3.39 -30.42 -20.64
CA GLY A 9 -2.40 -31.29 -20.03
C GLY A 9 -2.78 -31.56 -18.58
N ASN A 10 -3.26 -32.77 -18.32
CA ASN A 10 -3.63 -33.27 -17.00
C ASN A 10 -2.37 -33.39 -16.12
N ARG A 11 -2.28 -32.62 -15.04
CA ARG A 11 -1.36 -32.87 -13.91
C ARG A 11 -2.15 -32.76 -12.62
N SER A 12 -2.63 -33.91 -12.16
CA SER A 12 -3.08 -34.14 -10.81
C SER A 12 -1.88 -34.41 -9.89
N ALA A 13 -2.03 -34.00 -8.62
CA ALA A 13 -1.15 -34.16 -7.46
C ALA A 13 -0.16 -33.00 -7.17
N GLU A 14 -0.62 -31.99 -6.43
CA GLU A 14 -0.28 -31.76 -5.01
C GLU A 14 -0.98 -30.46 -4.54
N GLN A 15 -2.08 -30.60 -3.76
CA GLN A 15 -2.74 -29.45 -3.12
C GLN A 15 -1.89 -28.98 -1.93
N SER A 16 -0.92 -28.11 -2.21
CA SER A 16 -0.53 -27.06 -1.27
C SER A 16 -1.38 -25.85 -1.62
N GLY A 17 -2.14 -25.30 -0.67
CA GLY A 17 -3.01 -24.15 -0.93
C GLY A 17 -2.18 -22.91 -1.23
N ASP A 18 -1.75 -22.75 -2.48
CA ASP A 18 -0.87 -21.67 -2.90
C ASP A 18 -1.67 -20.37 -2.95
N VAL A 19 -1.30 -19.41 -2.11
CA VAL A 19 -1.96 -18.11 -2.06
C VAL A 19 -1.51 -17.33 -3.30
N SER A 20 -2.44 -17.07 -4.22
CA SER A 20 -2.23 -16.20 -5.38
C SER A 20 -2.07 -14.75 -4.91
N TYR A 21 -1.09 -14.03 -5.46
CA TYR A 21 -0.81 -12.63 -5.15
C TYR A 21 -1.00 -11.76 -6.41
N GLU A 22 -1.63 -10.60 -6.21
CA GLU A 22 -1.87 -9.59 -7.24
C GLU A 22 -1.01 -8.34 -6.97
N LEU A 23 -0.42 -7.75 -8.02
CA LEU A 23 0.24 -6.45 -7.93
C LEU A 23 -0.83 -5.38 -7.73
N VAL A 24 -0.84 -4.73 -6.56
CA VAL A 24 -1.87 -3.76 -6.22
C VAL A 24 -1.38 -2.32 -6.19
N GLY A 25 -0.07 -2.10 -6.23
CA GLY A 25 0.50 -0.77 -6.15
C GLY A 25 2.00 -0.79 -6.38
N TYR A 26 2.53 0.34 -6.83
CA TYR A 26 3.96 0.53 -6.96
C TYR A 26 4.35 1.99 -6.73
N SER A 27 5.61 2.22 -6.38
CA SER A 27 6.21 3.56 -6.29
C SER A 27 7.52 3.56 -7.06
N ILE A 28 7.67 4.48 -8.00
CA ILE A 28 8.90 4.62 -8.78
C ILE A 28 9.93 5.36 -7.93
N ILE A 29 11.10 4.75 -7.78
CA ILE A 29 12.23 5.33 -7.06
C ILE A 29 13.11 6.09 -8.05
N ASN A 30 13.54 5.42 -9.13
CA ASN A 30 14.45 5.99 -10.12
C ASN A 30 14.14 5.52 -11.53
N TYR A 31 14.36 6.40 -12.50
CA TYR A 31 14.48 6.02 -13.90
C TYR A 31 15.93 6.01 -14.33
N TYR A 32 16.27 5.14 -15.28
CA TYR A 32 17.59 5.09 -15.88
C TYR A 32 17.50 5.00 -17.40
N LEU A 33 18.34 5.78 -18.09
CA LEU A 33 18.52 5.72 -19.54
C LEU A 33 19.99 5.46 -19.83
N ASP A 34 20.27 4.36 -20.54
CA ASP A 34 21.62 3.87 -20.84
C ASP A 34 22.51 3.72 -19.59
N GLY A 35 21.89 3.43 -18.43
CA GLY A 35 22.55 3.25 -17.14
C GLY A 35 22.72 4.54 -16.32
N TYR A 36 22.31 5.69 -16.84
CA TYR A 36 22.37 6.97 -16.12
C TYR A 36 21.02 7.33 -15.51
N PRO A 37 20.98 7.89 -14.28
CA PRO A 37 19.72 8.27 -13.63
C PRO A 37 19.05 9.44 -14.34
N PHE A 38 17.74 9.37 -14.51
CA PHE A 38 16.88 10.39 -15.11
C PHE A 38 15.67 10.67 -14.21
N LYS A 39 15.18 11.91 -14.21
CA LYS A 39 13.92 12.28 -13.51
C LYS A 39 12.67 11.89 -14.29
N ALA A 40 12.75 11.95 -15.62
CA ALA A 40 11.70 11.56 -16.53
C ALA A 40 12.34 11.01 -17.81
N LEU A 41 11.70 10.03 -18.43
CA LEU A 41 12.20 9.39 -19.64
C LEU A 41 11.56 9.94 -20.91
N GLU A 42 10.39 10.60 -20.78
CA GLU A 42 9.69 11.21 -21.90
C GLU A 42 10.57 12.27 -22.59
N GLY A 43 10.60 12.22 -23.92
CA GLY A 43 11.39 13.15 -24.73
C GLY A 43 12.88 12.80 -24.88
N HIS A 44 13.37 11.78 -24.18
CA HIS A 44 14.77 11.35 -24.28
C HIS A 44 14.95 10.14 -25.20
N ARG A 45 16.14 10.06 -25.84
CA ARG A 45 16.51 8.97 -26.75
C ARG A 45 17.70 8.20 -26.17
N GLY A 46 17.57 6.88 -26.07
CA GLY A 46 18.63 5.99 -25.60
C GLY A 46 18.44 4.58 -26.14
N LYS A 47 19.34 3.67 -25.77
CA LYS A 47 19.33 2.26 -26.20
C LYS A 47 18.66 1.33 -25.18
N LYS A 48 18.83 1.61 -23.88
CA LYS A 48 18.29 0.81 -22.79
C LYS A 48 17.61 1.71 -21.76
N MET A 49 16.41 1.33 -21.36
CA MET A 49 15.63 1.98 -20.31
C MET A 49 15.46 0.99 -19.16
N SER A 50 15.59 1.45 -17.92
CA SER A 50 15.24 0.67 -16.74
C SER A 50 14.60 1.54 -15.67
N VAL A 51 13.76 0.93 -14.85
CA VAL A 51 13.05 1.57 -13.74
C VAL A 51 13.33 0.79 -12.47
N GLU A 52 13.62 1.50 -11.40
CA GLU A 52 13.67 0.96 -10.04
C GLU A 52 12.39 1.37 -9.33
N LEU A 53 11.66 0.39 -8.80
CA LEU A 53 10.39 0.59 -8.15
C LEU A 53 10.25 -0.28 -6.90
N VAL A 54 9.44 0.19 -5.95
CA VAL A 54 8.88 -0.64 -4.89
C VAL A 54 7.53 -1.15 -5.39
N ALA A 55 7.36 -2.47 -5.50
CA ALA A 55 6.09 -3.10 -5.86
C ALA A 55 5.43 -3.70 -4.62
N THR A 56 4.12 -3.59 -4.53
CA THR A 56 3.31 -4.18 -3.45
C THR A 56 2.39 -5.24 -4.00
N PHE A 57 2.41 -6.40 -3.38
CA PHE A 57 1.54 -7.51 -3.71
C PHE A 57 0.62 -7.84 -2.55
N LEU A 58 -0.66 -8.08 -2.84
CA LEU A 58 -1.64 -8.56 -1.87
C LEU A 58 -2.22 -9.89 -2.30
N PRO A 59 -2.65 -10.75 -1.36
CA PRO A 59 -3.41 -11.95 -1.71
C PRO A 59 -4.65 -11.60 -2.54
N GLU A 60 -4.91 -12.38 -3.58
CA GLU A 60 -6.06 -12.19 -4.48
C GLU A 60 -7.40 -12.21 -3.71
N THR A 61 -7.47 -12.95 -2.61
CA THR A 61 -8.65 -12.98 -1.73
C THR A 61 -8.96 -11.61 -1.12
N VAL A 62 -7.94 -10.81 -0.81
CA VAL A 62 -8.09 -9.47 -0.24
C VAL A 62 -8.60 -8.51 -1.32
N THR A 63 -7.98 -8.53 -2.50
CA THR A 63 -8.38 -7.64 -3.62
C THR A 63 -9.79 -7.95 -4.10
N ALA A 64 -10.12 -9.23 -4.27
CA ALA A 64 -11.46 -9.68 -4.64
C ALA A 64 -12.52 -9.25 -3.60
N SER A 65 -12.19 -9.30 -2.31
CA SER A 65 -13.11 -8.87 -1.24
C SER A 65 -13.40 -7.36 -1.31
N LEU A 66 -12.37 -6.54 -1.56
CA LEU A 66 -12.54 -5.09 -1.71
C LEU A 66 -13.37 -4.75 -2.96
N GLN A 67 -13.08 -5.40 -4.09
CA GLN A 67 -13.85 -5.24 -5.33
C GLN A 67 -15.33 -5.61 -5.14
N ALA A 68 -15.61 -6.72 -4.45
CA ALA A 68 -16.97 -7.18 -4.20
C ALA A 68 -17.81 -6.17 -3.40
N VAL A 69 -17.19 -5.46 -2.44
CA VAL A 69 -17.87 -4.40 -1.67
C VAL A 69 -18.19 -3.20 -2.57
N LEU A 70 -17.25 -2.77 -3.42
CA LEU A 70 -17.46 -1.65 -4.33
C LEU A 70 -18.57 -1.93 -5.34
N ILE A 71 -18.54 -3.11 -5.96
CA ILE A 71 -19.57 -3.53 -6.94
C ILE A 71 -20.96 -3.56 -6.28
N ARG A 72 -21.08 -4.09 -5.06
CA ARG A 72 -22.33 -4.07 -4.29
C ARG A 72 -22.85 -2.66 -4.00
N SER A 73 -21.95 -1.70 -3.85
CA SER A 73 -22.28 -0.28 -3.69
C SER A 73 -22.53 0.45 -5.01
N GLY A 74 -22.48 -0.25 -6.16
CA GLY A 74 -22.65 0.34 -7.49
C GLY A 74 -21.44 1.14 -7.97
N LEU A 75 -20.25 0.87 -7.43
CA LEU A 75 -18.99 1.54 -7.76
C LEU A 75 -18.05 0.61 -8.53
N GLU A 76 -17.25 1.18 -9.43
CA GLU A 76 -16.21 0.48 -10.17
C GLU A 76 -14.82 0.93 -9.67
N PRO A 77 -13.94 0.00 -9.24
CA PRO A 77 -12.60 0.34 -8.80
C PRO A 77 -11.73 0.81 -9.97
N LEU A 78 -11.15 2.01 -9.86
CA LEU A 78 -10.22 2.55 -10.87
C LEU A 78 -8.77 2.11 -10.63
N SER A 79 -8.34 2.09 -9.37
CA SER A 79 -6.98 1.74 -8.96
C SER A 79 -6.97 1.40 -7.48
N LEU A 80 -6.00 0.59 -7.07
CA LEU A 80 -5.68 0.36 -5.66
C LEU A 80 -4.30 0.95 -5.36
N THR A 81 -4.08 1.32 -4.11
CA THR A 81 -2.78 1.74 -3.61
C THR A 81 -2.70 1.39 -2.13
N LEU A 82 -1.50 1.35 -1.58
CA LEU A 82 -1.30 1.22 -0.14
C LEU A 82 -1.59 2.55 0.55
N GLU A 83 -2.16 2.47 1.75
CA GLU A 83 -2.41 3.61 2.63
C GLU A 83 -1.13 4.41 2.93
N PRO A 84 0.01 3.81 3.34
CA PRO A 84 1.28 4.54 3.50
C PRO A 84 1.73 5.35 2.27
N ILE A 85 1.51 4.81 1.06
CA ILE A 85 1.85 5.49 -0.21
C ILE A 85 0.91 6.68 -0.41
N ALA A 86 -0.39 6.46 -0.24
CA ALA A 86 -1.41 7.49 -0.37
C ALA A 86 -1.21 8.62 0.66
N ALA A 87 -0.91 8.27 1.91
CA ALA A 87 -0.72 9.20 3.01
C ALA A 87 0.46 10.14 2.73
N ILE A 88 1.63 9.64 2.32
CA ILE A 88 2.76 10.51 1.94
C ILE A 88 2.40 11.39 0.74
N ALA A 89 1.77 10.81 -0.29
CA ALA A 89 1.42 11.57 -1.49
C ALA A 89 0.44 12.71 -1.18
N ALA A 90 -0.51 12.48 -0.26
CA ALA A 90 -1.53 13.45 0.13
C ALA A 90 -1.03 14.51 1.13
N THR A 91 -0.13 14.16 2.04
CA THR A 91 0.22 15.02 3.19
C THR A 91 1.60 15.66 3.09
N VAL A 92 2.54 15.06 2.35
CA VAL A 92 3.92 15.54 2.26
C VAL A 92 4.18 16.16 0.88
N PRO A 93 4.44 17.48 0.79
CA PRO A 93 4.91 18.13 -0.43
C PRO A 93 6.16 17.48 -1.02
N GLU A 94 6.25 17.37 -2.34
CA GLU A 94 7.40 16.76 -3.04
C GLU A 94 8.75 17.37 -2.64
N SER A 95 8.79 18.68 -2.40
CA SER A 95 10.01 19.38 -1.95
C SER A 95 10.51 18.89 -0.60
N LEU A 96 9.61 18.47 0.30
CA LEU A 96 9.97 17.91 1.60
C LEU A 96 10.36 16.43 1.52
N ARG A 97 9.87 15.69 0.51
CA ARG A 97 10.25 14.28 0.28
C ARG A 97 11.71 14.12 -0.15
N LEU A 98 12.38 15.21 -0.56
CA LEU A 98 13.83 15.23 -0.81
C LEU A 98 14.64 15.08 0.47
N LEU A 99 14.04 15.41 1.63
CA LEU A 99 14.64 15.19 2.93
C LEU A 99 14.39 13.73 3.37
N ASN A 100 15.21 13.25 4.31
CA ASN A 100 14.94 11.97 4.99
C ASN A 100 13.84 12.18 6.02
N ILE A 101 12.62 11.77 5.69
CA ILE A 101 11.44 11.92 6.55
C ILE A 101 10.80 10.56 6.82
N ALA A 102 10.15 10.46 7.97
CA ALA A 102 9.21 9.40 8.28
C ALA A 102 7.83 10.04 8.51
N LEU A 103 6.83 9.61 7.75
CA LEU A 103 5.44 9.85 8.06
C LEU A 103 4.96 8.71 8.96
N VAL A 104 4.30 9.07 10.06
CA VAL A 104 3.62 8.12 10.94
C VAL A 104 2.15 8.49 10.93
N ASP A 105 1.31 7.60 10.42
CA ASP A 105 -0.14 7.71 10.43
C ASP A 105 -0.68 6.85 11.56
N ILE A 106 -1.30 7.48 12.57
CA ILE A 106 -1.78 6.80 13.78
C ILE A 106 -3.29 6.63 13.64
N GLY A 107 -3.70 5.40 13.33
CA GLY A 107 -5.10 5.02 13.24
C GLY A 107 -5.73 4.63 14.57
N ALA A 108 -6.78 3.81 14.50
CA ALA A 108 -7.40 3.20 15.68
C ALA A 108 -6.55 2.03 16.21
N GLY A 109 -6.41 0.95 15.44
CA GLY A 109 -5.67 -0.24 15.87
C GLY A 109 -4.22 -0.33 15.37
N THR A 110 -3.85 0.43 14.34
CA THR A 110 -2.52 0.35 13.71
C THR A 110 -1.90 1.72 13.50
N SER A 111 -0.58 1.77 13.62
CA SER A 111 0.23 2.92 13.21
C SER A 111 1.03 2.54 11.96
N ASP A 112 0.73 3.20 10.86
CA ASP A 112 1.37 3.00 9.57
C ASP A 112 2.55 3.97 9.41
N ILE A 113 3.66 3.45 8.92
CA ILE A 113 4.92 4.18 8.80
C ILE A 113 5.36 4.16 7.35
N ALA A 114 5.72 5.32 6.84
CA ALA A 114 6.26 5.49 5.50
C ALA A 114 7.55 6.33 5.56
N ILE A 115 8.62 5.84 4.95
CA ILE A 115 9.91 6.54 4.89
C ILE A 115 10.09 7.09 3.48
N ALA A 116 10.34 8.40 3.37
CA ALA A 116 10.72 9.02 2.11
C ALA A 116 12.17 9.52 2.13
N ARG A 117 12.82 9.36 0.98
CA ARG A 117 14.18 9.79 0.68
C ARG A 117 14.28 10.12 -0.80
N ASP A 118 15.06 11.14 -1.14
CA ASP A 118 15.37 11.53 -2.53
C ASP A 118 14.11 11.76 -3.40
N GLY A 119 13.01 12.20 -2.78
CA GLY A 119 11.75 12.53 -3.47
C GLY A 119 10.76 11.37 -3.59
N ALA A 120 11.15 10.15 -3.20
CA ALA A 120 10.31 8.96 -3.30
C ALA A 120 10.11 8.30 -1.92
N ALA A 121 9.00 7.59 -1.77
CA ALA A 121 8.81 6.72 -0.61
C ALA A 121 9.50 5.37 -0.86
N VAL A 122 10.43 5.03 0.03
CA VAL A 122 11.42 3.95 -0.17
C VAL A 122 11.18 2.75 0.74
N ALA A 123 10.41 2.92 1.81
CA ALA A 123 10.04 1.85 2.74
C ALA A 123 8.72 2.15 3.43
N TYR A 124 8.00 1.10 3.79
CA TYR A 124 6.76 1.15 4.54
C TYR A 124 6.76 0.06 5.60
N GLY A 125 6.03 0.26 6.69
CA GLY A 125 5.82 -0.73 7.73
C GLY A 125 4.62 -0.36 8.58
N MET A 126 4.16 -1.29 9.40
CA MET A 126 3.03 -1.05 10.30
C MET A 126 3.31 -1.64 11.67
N VAL A 127 2.79 -0.99 12.70
CA VAL A 127 2.85 -1.43 14.10
C VAL A 127 1.42 -1.62 14.60
N PRO A 128 1.09 -2.74 15.27
CA PRO A 128 -0.26 -3.01 15.78
C PRO A 128 -0.55 -2.27 17.10
N GLU A 129 -0.16 -1.00 17.17
CA GLU A 129 -0.27 -0.15 18.36
C GLU A 129 -0.70 1.24 17.88
N ALA A 130 -1.83 1.77 18.36
CA ALA A 130 -2.33 3.08 17.96
C ALA A 130 -3.37 3.65 18.95
N GLY A 131 -4.42 4.31 18.46
CA GLY A 131 -5.40 5.01 19.27
C GLY A 131 -6.23 4.12 20.23
N ASP A 132 -6.42 2.84 19.91
CA ASP A 132 -7.16 1.88 20.73
C ASP A 132 -6.43 1.62 22.05
N GLU A 133 -5.09 1.58 22.03
CA GLU A 133 -4.26 1.42 23.24
C GLU A 133 -4.46 2.58 24.23
N VAL A 134 -4.61 3.79 23.71
CA VAL A 134 -4.92 4.97 24.53
C VAL A 134 -6.31 4.83 25.15
N THR A 135 -7.29 4.40 24.35
CA THR A 135 -8.66 4.19 24.82
C THR A 135 -8.73 3.09 25.88
N GLU A 136 -8.05 1.98 25.67
CA GLU A 136 -7.96 0.90 26.64
C GLU A 136 -7.28 1.32 27.94
N GLU A 137 -6.24 2.16 27.87
CA GLU A 137 -5.61 2.68 29.09
C GLU A 137 -6.57 3.57 29.88
N ILE A 138 -7.36 4.42 29.20
CA ILE A 138 -8.41 5.21 29.86
C ILE A 138 -9.46 4.29 30.50
N MET A 139 -9.89 3.22 29.82
CA MET A 139 -10.80 2.23 30.41
C MET A 139 -10.22 1.63 31.69
N ARG A 140 -8.95 1.23 31.68
CA ARG A 140 -8.27 0.63 32.84
C ARG A 140 -8.15 1.59 34.02
N GLN A 141 -7.79 2.86 33.77
CA GLN A 141 -7.58 3.85 34.81
C GLN A 141 -8.89 4.40 35.40
N PHE A 142 -9.91 4.60 34.57
CA PHE A 142 -11.18 5.21 34.98
C PHE A 142 -12.33 4.22 35.18
N LEU A 143 -12.09 2.93 34.89
CA LEU A 143 -13.07 1.83 35.02
C LEU A 143 -14.37 2.09 34.24
N VAL A 144 -14.24 2.71 33.07
CA VAL A 144 -15.34 2.97 32.13
C VAL A 144 -15.31 1.99 30.96
N ASP A 145 -16.41 1.89 30.21
CA ASP A 145 -16.44 1.08 28.99
C ASP A 145 -15.74 1.79 27.81
N PHE A 146 -15.56 1.06 26.70
CA PHE A 146 -14.83 1.59 25.54
C PHE A 146 -15.49 2.83 24.93
N PRO A 147 -16.83 2.88 24.70
CA PRO A 147 -17.48 4.10 24.23
C PRO A 147 -17.26 5.32 25.12
N ASP A 148 -17.36 5.16 26.44
CA ASP A 148 -17.14 6.26 27.38
C ASP A 148 -15.66 6.67 27.43
N ALA A 149 -14.72 5.73 27.39
CA ALA A 149 -13.29 6.01 27.30
C ALA A 149 -12.93 6.78 26.01
N GLU A 150 -13.49 6.37 24.87
CA GLU A 150 -13.26 7.05 23.59
C GLU A 150 -13.82 8.48 23.63
N ASN A 151 -14.96 8.68 24.28
CA ASN A 151 -15.52 10.01 24.50
C ASN A 151 -14.63 10.87 25.39
N ILE A 152 -14.07 10.31 26.47
CA ILE A 152 -13.10 11.00 27.32
C ILE A 152 -11.86 11.40 26.50
N LYS A 153 -11.27 10.46 25.73
CA LYS A 153 -10.10 10.71 24.86
C LYS A 153 -10.29 11.86 23.88
N LYS A 154 -11.50 12.04 23.35
CA LYS A 154 -11.81 13.12 22.38
C LYS A 154 -12.11 14.46 23.04
N GLN A 155 -12.50 14.48 24.31
CA GLN A 155 -12.90 15.69 25.03
C GLN A 155 -11.74 16.39 25.73
N PHE A 156 -10.66 15.67 26.04
CA PHE A 156 -9.50 16.16 26.79
C PHE A 156 -8.20 15.81 26.07
#